data_AF-A0A0S2T967-F1
#
_entry.id   AF-A0A0S2T967-F1
#
_cell.length_a   1.000
_cell.length_b   1.000
_cell.length_c   1.000
_cell.angle_alpha   90.00
_cell.angle_beta   90.00
_cell.angle_gamma   90.00
#
_symmetry.space_group_name_H-M   'P 1'
#
loop_
_entity.id
_entity.type
_entity.pdbx_description
1 polymer ?
#
loop_
_entity_poly.entity_id
_entity_poly.type
_entity_poly.pdbx_seq_one_letter_code
_entity_poly.pdbx_strand_id
1 'polypeptide(L)'
;MSESRVEPITIKGNESSASVGELHTRSFTPAERMARAGKILGVAWLLALITLFIPIAHFVLVPLFGIGGPIMAFLRYRVETVMEKAHGVCPECEQAVDIQLDPADKLPKWTYCPACNKPLQLMYHGGPTTAPEK
;
A
#
# COMPACT_ATOMS: atom_id res chain seq x y z
N MET A 1 -8.01 4.44 -15.93
CA MET A 1 -7.60 5.71 -15.32
C MET A 1 -7.80 5.53 -13.83
N SER A 2 -6.70 5.37 -13.10
CA SER A 2 -6.70 5.28 -11.64
C SER A 2 -7.27 6.56 -11.06
N GLU A 3 -8.21 6.44 -10.14
CA GLU A 3 -8.87 7.58 -9.51
C GLU A 3 -8.20 7.84 -8.15
N SER A 4 -7.68 9.05 -7.97
CA SER A 4 -7.18 9.54 -6.68
C SER A 4 -8.36 10.02 -5.86
N ARG A 5 -8.61 9.40 -4.72
CA ARG A 5 -9.65 9.80 -3.78
C ARG A 5 -9.02 10.44 -2.55
N VAL A 6 -9.55 11.58 -2.16
CA VAL A 6 -9.21 12.26 -0.91
C VAL A 6 -10.28 11.93 0.12
N GLU A 7 -9.89 11.31 1.23
CA GLU A 7 -10.80 10.94 2.32
C GLU A 7 -10.36 11.69 3.59
N PRO A 8 -11.28 12.31 4.35
CA PRO A 8 -10.91 12.92 5.61
C PRO A 8 -10.42 11.85 6.59
N ILE A 9 -9.36 12.16 7.33
CA ILE A 9 -8.81 11.34 8.41
C ILE A 9 -8.63 12.18 9.67
N THR A 10 -8.62 11.51 10.81
CA THR A 10 -8.31 12.15 12.10
C THR A 10 -6.86 11.86 12.45
N ILE A 11 -6.09 12.92 12.69
CA ILE A 11 -4.71 12.87 13.16
C ILE A 11 -4.73 13.16 14.66
N LYS A 12 -4.46 12.13 15.48
CA LYS A 12 -4.45 12.25 16.93
C LYS A 12 -3.02 12.44 17.44
N GLY A 13 -2.82 13.46 18.28
CA GLY A 13 -1.58 13.70 19.02
C GLY A 13 -1.50 12.93 20.34
N ASN A 14 -0.47 13.21 21.13
CA ASN A 14 -0.30 12.59 22.44
C ASN A 14 -1.25 13.23 23.47
N GLU A 15 -1.43 14.55 23.43
CA GLU A 15 -2.18 15.32 24.45
C GLU A 15 -3.70 15.40 24.24
N SER A 16 -4.35 14.34 23.75
CA SER A 16 -5.80 14.32 23.43
C SER A 16 -6.25 15.36 22.38
N SER A 17 -5.34 16.13 21.80
CA SER A 17 -5.59 17.03 20.69
C SER A 17 -5.69 16.23 19.39
N ALA A 18 -6.82 16.39 18.70
CA ALA A 18 -7.11 15.73 17.43
C ALA A 18 -7.33 16.79 16.37
N SER A 19 -6.72 16.58 15.21
CA SER A 19 -6.80 17.46 14.05
C SER A 19 -7.36 16.69 12.86
N VAL A 20 -8.03 17.39 11.94
CA VAL A 20 -8.54 16.80 10.71
C VAL A 20 -7.45 16.90 9.64
N GLY A 21 -7.21 15.79 8.94
CA GLY A 21 -6.35 15.70 7.78
C GLY A 21 -7.07 15.06 6.60
N GLU A 22 -6.35 14.96 5.49
CA GLU A 22 -6.79 14.41 4.22
C GLU A 22 -5.87 13.25 3.83
N LEU A 23 -6.45 12.06 3.66
CA LEU A 23 -5.77 10.88 3.14
C LEU A 23 -5.99 10.80 1.63
N HIS A 24 -4.90 10.87 0.89
CA HIS A 24 -4.90 10.56 -0.53
C HIS A 24 -4.73 9.06 -0.71
N THR A 25 -5.76 8.44 -1.26
CA THR A 25 -5.75 7.05 -1.70
C THR A 25 -5.85 7.00 -3.21
N ARG A 26 -5.30 5.95 -3.80
CA ARG A 26 -5.41 5.69 -5.24
C ARG A 26 -6.06 4.34 -5.46
N SER A 27 -7.19 4.37 -6.16
CA SER A 27 -7.88 3.17 -6.62
C SER A 27 -7.40 2.79 -8.03
N PHE A 28 -7.31 1.49 -8.29
CA PHE A 28 -6.86 0.97 -9.58
C PHE A 28 -8.00 0.30 -10.33
N THR A 29 -8.09 0.63 -11.61
CA THR A 29 -9.05 -0.03 -12.50
C THR A 29 -8.69 -1.50 -12.72
N PRO A 30 -9.64 -2.38 -13.11
CA PRO A 30 -9.35 -3.78 -13.43
C PRO A 30 -8.23 -3.94 -14.47
N ALA A 31 -8.20 -3.07 -15.49
CA ALA A 31 -7.16 -3.06 -16.51
C ALA A 31 -5.76 -2.75 -15.93
N GLU A 32 -5.66 -1.77 -15.03
CA GLU A 32 -4.39 -1.42 -14.37
C GLU A 32 -3.93 -2.50 -13.38
N ARG A 33 -4.87 -3.15 -12.70
CA ARG A 33 -4.59 -4.31 -11.84
C ARG A 33 -4.04 -5.47 -12.67
N MET A 34 -4.69 -5.78 -13.79
CA MET A 34 -4.25 -6.81 -14.73
C MET A 34 -2.88 -6.49 -15.33
N ALA A 35 -2.65 -5.25 -15.77
CA ALA A 35 -1.37 -4.84 -16.33
C ALA A 35 -0.22 -4.98 -15.32
N ARG A 36 -0.44 -4.62 -14.05
CA ARG A 36 0.58 -4.77 -12.98
C ARG A 36 0.83 -6.22 -12.61
N ALA A 37 -0.22 -7.03 -12.48
CA ALA A 37 -0.11 -8.46 -12.22
C ALA A 37 0.59 -9.19 -13.38
N GLY A 38 0.21 -8.87 -14.63
CA GLY A 38 0.80 -9.43 -15.84
C GLY A 38 2.29 -9.09 -15.99
N LYS A 39 2.74 -7.91 -15.56
CA LYS A 39 4.18 -7.58 -15.51
C LYS A 39 4.94 -8.52 -14.58
N ILE A 40 4.44 -8.76 -13.36
CA ILE A 40 5.07 -9.68 -12.41
C ILE A 40 5.10 -11.10 -12.98
N LEU A 41 3.96 -11.55 -13.53
CA LEU A 41 3.85 -12.88 -14.12
C LEU A 41 4.81 -13.07 -15.30
N GLY A 42 4.83 -12.10 -16.22
CA GLY A 42 5.70 -12.12 -17.40
C GLY A 42 7.18 -12.15 -17.03
N VAL A 43 7.60 -11.37 -16.03
CA VAL A 43 8.99 -11.41 -15.54
C VAL A 43 9.30 -12.76 -14.88
N ALA A 44 8.41 -13.28 -14.03
CA ALA A 44 8.63 -14.57 -13.38
C ALA A 44 8.74 -15.72 -14.40
N TRP A 45 7.84 -15.77 -15.38
CA TRP A 45 7.87 -16.79 -16.42
C TRP A 45 9.06 -16.63 -17.38
N LEU A 46 9.48 -15.41 -17.70
CA LEU A 46 10.70 -15.17 -18.44
C LEU A 46 11.92 -15.74 -17.71
N LEU A 47 12.02 -15.52 -16.39
CA LEU A 47 13.08 -16.11 -15.56
C LEU A 47 12.97 -17.64 -15.54
N ALA A 48 11.76 -18.20 -15.41
CA ALA A 48 11.54 -19.64 -15.48
C ALA A 48 12.11 -20.23 -16.78
N LEU A 49 11.83 -19.60 -17.93
CA LEU A 49 12.33 -20.02 -19.24
C LEU A 49 13.86 -19.98 -19.33
N ILE A 50 14.50 -18.92 -18.81
CA ILE A 50 15.97 -18.82 -18.79
C ILE A 50 16.58 -19.94 -17.93
N THR A 51 15.95 -20.27 -16.81
CA THR A 51 16.48 -21.29 -15.89
C THR A 51 16.37 -22.72 -16.41
N LEU A 52 15.58 -22.97 -17.46
CA LEU A 52 15.56 -24.27 -18.15
C LEU A 52 16.92 -24.66 -18.74
N PHE A 53 17.72 -23.68 -19.15
CA PHE A 53 19.05 -23.90 -19.72
C PHE A 53 20.13 -24.19 -18.66
N ILE A 54 19.76 -24.26 -17.38
CA ILE A 54 20.68 -24.51 -16.26
C ILE A 54 20.30 -25.85 -15.59
N PRO A 55 20.98 -26.97 -15.93
CA PRO A 55 20.58 -28.31 -15.50
C PRO A 55 20.49 -28.53 -13.98
N ILE A 56 21.23 -27.77 -13.17
CA ILE A 56 21.12 -27.89 -11.71
C ILE A 56 20.00 -26.99 -11.17
N ALA A 57 19.88 -25.76 -11.69
CA ALA A 57 18.94 -24.78 -11.15
C ALA A 57 17.49 -25.02 -11.61
N HIS A 58 17.26 -25.66 -12.76
CA HIS A 58 15.91 -25.85 -13.29
C HIS A 58 14.98 -26.63 -12.36
N PHE A 59 15.48 -27.64 -11.64
CA PHE A 59 14.69 -28.47 -10.72
C PHE A 59 14.07 -27.67 -9.58
N VAL A 60 14.66 -26.51 -9.24
CA VAL A 60 14.19 -25.64 -8.15
C VAL A 60 13.56 -24.36 -8.72
N LEU A 61 14.25 -23.68 -9.63
CA LEU A 61 13.84 -22.36 -10.11
C LEU A 61 12.63 -22.42 -11.05
N VAL A 62 12.51 -23.45 -11.90
CA VAL A 62 11.35 -23.58 -12.80
C VAL A 62 10.05 -23.78 -12.02
N PRO A 63 9.92 -24.74 -11.07
CA PRO A 63 8.69 -24.84 -10.29
C PRO A 63 8.48 -23.61 -9.39
N LEU A 64 9.55 -23.03 -8.83
CA LEU A 64 9.46 -21.81 -8.02
C LEU A 64 8.89 -20.62 -8.80
N PHE A 65 9.43 -20.32 -9.99
CA PHE A 65 8.94 -19.21 -10.81
C PHE A 65 7.64 -19.55 -11.55
N GLY A 66 7.46 -20.81 -11.94
CA GLY A 66 6.27 -21.31 -12.62
C GLY A 66 5.02 -21.25 -11.75
N ILE A 67 5.14 -21.60 -10.45
CA ILE A 67 4.02 -21.57 -9.48
C ILE A 67 4.03 -20.27 -8.67
N GLY A 68 5.19 -19.83 -8.22
CA GLY A 68 5.34 -18.59 -7.43
C GLY A 68 4.99 -17.34 -8.22
N GLY A 69 5.25 -17.32 -9.53
CA GLY A 69 4.84 -16.22 -10.42
C GLY A 69 3.33 -15.97 -10.40
N PRO A 70 2.48 -16.96 -10.73
CA PRO A 70 1.03 -16.86 -10.61
C PRO A 70 0.54 -16.42 -9.23
N ILE A 71 1.12 -16.96 -8.15
CA ILE A 71 0.75 -16.58 -6.78
C ILE A 71 1.05 -15.10 -6.53
N MET A 72 2.26 -14.64 -6.82
CA MET A 72 2.64 -13.23 -6.66
C MET A 72 1.82 -12.29 -7.54
N ALA A 73 1.55 -12.69 -8.78
CA ALA A 73 0.69 -11.94 -9.69
C ALA A 73 -0.75 -11.82 -9.16
N PHE A 74 -1.30 -12.90 -8.61
CA PHE A 74 -2.62 -12.91 -7.99
C PHE A 74 -2.68 -12.02 -6.75
N LEU A 75 -1.69 -12.12 -5.86
CA LEU A 75 -1.57 -11.23 -4.70
C LEU A 75 -1.50 -9.77 -5.12
N ARG A 76 -0.75 -9.46 -6.18
CA ARG A 76 -0.65 -8.10 -6.73
C ARG A 76 -1.95 -7.62 -7.38
N TYR A 77 -2.67 -8.52 -8.06
CA TYR A 77 -3.94 -8.25 -8.71
C TYR A 77 -5.04 -7.91 -7.70
N ARG A 78 -5.02 -8.55 -6.53
CA ARG A 78 -5.97 -8.28 -5.43
C ARG A 78 -5.84 -6.90 -4.79
N VAL A 79 -4.76 -6.16 -5.06
CA VAL A 79 -4.58 -4.79 -4.53
C VAL A 79 -5.40 -3.80 -5.35
N GLU A 80 -6.56 -3.41 -4.80
CA GLU A 80 -7.52 -2.50 -5.43
C GLU A 80 -7.25 -1.03 -5.13
N THR A 81 -6.87 -0.74 -3.89
CA THR A 81 -6.63 0.61 -3.39
C THR A 81 -5.31 0.63 -2.64
N VAL A 82 -4.56 1.73 -2.76
CA VAL A 82 -3.33 1.97 -2.00
C VAL A 82 -3.38 3.35 -1.37
N MET A 83 -2.73 3.49 -0.21
CA MET A 83 -2.47 4.79 0.40
C MET A 83 -1.27 5.43 -0.29
N GLU A 84 -1.33 6.74 -0.54
CA GLU A 84 -0.21 7.50 -1.12
C GLU A 84 0.37 8.47 -0.09
N LYS A 85 -0.49 9.32 0.48
CA LYS A 85 -0.06 10.35 1.42
C LYS A 85 -1.18 10.78 2.33
N ALA A 86 -0.84 11.21 3.54
CA ALA A 86 -1.72 11.87 4.47
C ALA A 86 -1.24 13.30 4.69
N HIS A 87 -2.08 14.27 4.37
CA HIS A 87 -1.85 15.69 4.61
C HIS A 87 -2.68 16.17 5.79
N GLY A 88 -2.19 17.11 6.59
CA GLY A 88 -3.00 17.71 7.65
C GLY A 88 -2.18 18.63 8.53
N VAL A 89 -2.82 19.13 9.59
CA VAL A 89 -2.14 19.98 10.58
C VAL A 89 -1.78 19.16 11.79
N CYS A 90 -0.53 19.23 12.24
CA CYS A 90 -0.09 18.55 13.45
C CYS A 90 -0.73 19.20 14.69
N PRO A 91 -1.45 18.44 15.55
CA PRO A 91 -2.10 19.01 16.74
C PRO A 91 -1.11 19.45 17.83
N GLU A 92 0.18 19.11 17.69
CA GLU A 92 1.22 19.36 18.70
C GLU A 92 2.13 20.54 18.37
N CYS A 93 2.32 20.86 17.09
CA CYS A 93 3.16 21.97 16.64
C CYS A 93 2.45 22.91 15.66
N GLU A 94 1.17 22.67 15.38
CA GLU A 94 0.29 23.47 14.53
C GLU A 94 0.80 23.71 13.10
N GLN A 95 1.80 22.94 12.68
CA GLN A 95 2.41 23.04 11.36
C GLN A 95 1.75 22.05 10.39
N ALA A 96 1.62 22.46 9.12
CA ALA A 96 1.19 21.57 8.05
C ALA A 96 2.22 20.45 7.86
N VAL A 97 1.74 19.21 7.87
CA VAL A 97 2.55 18.00 7.71
C VAL A 97 2.08 17.21 6.50
N ASP A 98 3.04 16.68 5.75
CA ASP A 98 2.81 15.72 4.68
C ASP A 98 3.50 14.41 5.08
N ILE A 99 2.69 13.38 5.30
CA ILE A 99 3.11 12.06 5.75
C ILE A 99 2.97 11.12 4.58
N GLN A 100 4.11 10.74 4.00
CA GLN A 100 4.17 9.73 2.95
C GLN A 100 3.80 8.37 3.54
N LEU A 101 2.83 7.69 2.93
CA LEU A 101 2.36 6.38 3.36
C LEU A 101 2.85 5.32 2.37
N ASP A 102 3.18 4.14 2.88
CA ASP A 102 3.47 3.01 2.03
C ASP A 102 2.16 2.50 1.40
N PRO A 103 2.17 2.04 0.13
CA PRO A 103 1.00 1.49 -0.52
C PRO A 103 0.34 0.30 0.21
N ALA A 104 1.12 -0.40 1.05
CA ALA A 104 0.70 -1.54 1.84
C ALA A 104 0.21 -1.16 3.26
N ASP A 105 0.32 0.11 3.64
CA ASP A 105 -0.11 0.58 4.95
C ASP A 105 -1.62 0.43 5.15
N LYS A 106 -1.99 0.23 6.41
CA LYS A 106 -3.38 0.18 6.86
C LYS A 106 -3.55 1.11 8.05
N LEU A 107 -4.65 1.85 8.06
CA LEU A 107 -5.06 2.62 9.24
C LEU A 107 -5.84 1.71 10.21
N PRO A 108 -5.74 1.93 11.54
CA PRO A 108 -4.96 2.97 12.20
C PRO A 108 -3.44 2.70 12.18
N LYS A 109 -2.64 3.73 11.87
CA LYS A 109 -1.17 3.64 11.82
C LYS A 109 -0.53 4.71 12.70
N TRP A 110 0.50 4.32 13.46
CA TRP A 110 1.36 5.26 14.17
C TRP A 110 2.47 5.75 13.25
N THR A 111 2.71 7.05 13.28
CA THR A 111 3.76 7.73 12.52
C THR A 111 4.33 8.87 13.36
N TYR A 112 5.34 9.57 12.86
CA TYR A 112 5.95 10.72 13.52
C TYR A 112 5.76 11.98 12.69
N CYS A 113 5.57 13.10 13.37
CA CYS A 113 5.53 14.41 12.71
C CYS A 113 6.93 14.75 12.16
N PRO A 114 7.09 15.09 10.87
CA PRO A 114 8.39 15.48 10.31
C PRO A 114 8.92 16.81 10.87
N ALA A 115 8.05 17.67 11.42
CA ALA A 115 8.44 18.98 11.97
C ALA A 115 8.87 18.90 13.44
N CYS A 116 8.08 18.26 14.30
CA CYS A 116 8.32 18.23 15.75
C CYS A 116 8.74 16.85 16.29
N ASN A 117 8.78 15.82 15.44
CA ASN A 117 9.13 14.44 15.77
C ASN A 117 8.30 13.81 16.90
N LYS A 118 7.13 14.37 17.20
CA LYS A 118 6.18 13.79 18.15
C LYS A 118 5.37 12.67 17.48
N PRO A 119 4.99 11.63 18.24
CA PRO A 119 4.19 10.53 17.71
C PRO A 119 2.77 11.02 17.36
N LEU A 120 2.31 10.64 16.18
CA LEU A 120 0.97 10.92 15.65
C LEU A 120 0.29 9.60 15.30
N GLN A 121 -0.99 9.51 15.59
CA GLN A 121 -1.82 8.37 15.20
C GLN A 121 -2.79 8.80 14.10
N LEU A 122 -2.68 8.14 12.94
CA LEU A 122 -3.60 8.34 11.81
C LEU A 122 -4.79 7.38 11.96
N MET A 123 -6.00 7.92 11.88
CA MET A 123 -7.26 7.19 12.02
C MET A 123 -8.27 7.61 10.95
N TYR A 124 -9.17 6.72 10.52
CA TYR A 124 -10.27 7.12 9.63
C TYR A 124 -11.22 8.11 10.33
N HIS A 125 -11.63 9.17 9.61
CA HIS A 125 -12.63 10.11 10.09
C HIS A 125 -14.01 9.45 10.00
N GLY A 126 -14.41 8.72 11.06
CA GLY A 126 -15.74 8.09 11.12
C GLY A 126 -15.88 6.69 11.75
N GLY A 127 -14.86 6.11 12.39
CA GLY A 127 -15.02 4.77 13.01
C GLY A 127 -15.21 3.64 11.97
N PRO A 128 -15.26 2.35 12.37
CA PRO A 128 -14.65 1.25 11.62
C PRO A 128 -15.48 0.80 10.41
N THR A 129 -15.10 1.23 9.20
CA THR A 129 -15.62 0.60 7.98
C THR A 129 -14.77 -0.62 7.61
N THR A 130 -15.23 -1.77 8.13
CA THR A 130 -15.08 -3.12 7.57
C THR A 130 -13.68 -3.70 7.43
N ALA A 131 -13.31 -4.55 8.39
CA ALA A 131 -12.42 -5.67 8.12
C ALA A 131 -12.99 -6.52 6.96
N PRO A 132 -12.16 -7.08 6.05
CA PRO A 132 -12.64 -8.07 5.11
C PRO A 132 -13.08 -9.32 5.90
N GLU A 133 -14.38 -9.57 5.90
CA GLU A 133 -14.96 -10.85 6.32
C GLU A 133 -14.36 -11.97 5.44
N LYS A 134 -14.06 -13.08 6.10
CA LYS A 134 -13.14 -14.12 5.65
C LYS A 134 -13.73 -15.03 4.58
#